data_AF-A0A090WPM6-F1
#
_entry.id   AF-A0A090WPM6-F1
#
_cell.length_a   1.000
_cell.length_b   1.000
_cell.length_c   1.000
_cell.angle_alpha   90.00
_cell.angle_beta   90.00
_cell.angle_gamma   90.00
#
_symmetry.space_group_name_H-M   'P 1'
#
loop_
_entity.id
_entity.type
_entity.pdbx_description
1 polymer ?
#
loop_
_entity_poly.entity_id
_entity_poly.type
_entity_poly.pdbx_seq_one_letter_code
_entity_poly.pdbx_strand_id
1 'polypeptide(L)'
;MENGLISSKTEPVFNNTNLLPIKHDLFNDDALVFKDLKSGHVSLKSKLNGEILNVSYPNFPYLGIWAKPSGDYVCIEPWLGIADNENTNQDFMTKEGILKLDSKQSFTASYHITIAKAHL
;
A
#
# COMPACT_ATOMS: atom_id res chain seq x y z
N MET A 1 -7.84 5.28 -11.38
CA MET A 1 -8.42 6.50 -10.77
C MET A 1 -8.34 7.63 -11.80
N GLU A 2 -9.38 8.45 -12.03
CA GLU A 2 -9.33 9.44 -13.13
C GLU A 2 -8.52 10.71 -12.82
N ASN A 3 -8.20 11.02 -11.55
CA ASN A 3 -7.51 12.26 -11.18
C ASN A 3 -6.55 12.11 -9.97
N GLY A 4 -6.08 10.89 -9.69
CA GLY A 4 -5.24 10.61 -8.50
C GLY A 4 -5.97 10.74 -7.15
N LEU A 5 -7.31 10.83 -7.18
CA LEU A 5 -8.17 10.84 -5.99
C LEU A 5 -8.66 9.42 -5.66
N ILE A 6 -8.82 9.14 -4.37
CA ILE A 6 -9.41 7.89 -3.88
C ILE A 6 -10.91 7.91 -4.18
N SER A 7 -11.36 6.93 -4.97
CA SER A 7 -12.78 6.72 -5.22
C SER A 7 -13.46 6.02 -4.04
N SER A 8 -14.76 6.25 -3.89
CA SER A 8 -15.61 5.48 -2.98
C SER A 8 -15.89 4.05 -3.47
N LYS A 9 -15.61 3.76 -4.75
CA LYS A 9 -15.78 2.43 -5.34
C LYS A 9 -14.65 1.49 -4.90
N THR A 10 -15.02 0.28 -4.50
CA THR A 10 -14.09 -0.77 -4.09
C THR A 10 -14.37 -2.06 -4.86
N GLU A 11 -13.32 -2.80 -5.19
CA GLU A 11 -13.43 -4.10 -5.84
C GLU A 11 -12.85 -5.21 -4.94
N PRO A 12 -13.42 -6.43 -4.94
CA PRO A 12 -12.87 -7.54 -4.19
C PRO A 12 -11.57 -8.03 -4.84
N VAL A 13 -10.44 -7.85 -4.15
CA VAL A 13 -9.11 -8.30 -4.63
C VAL A 13 -8.73 -9.68 -4.06
N PHE A 14 -9.30 -10.07 -2.92
CA PHE A 14 -9.02 -11.34 -2.24
C PHE A 14 -10.30 -12.17 -2.12
N ASN A 15 -10.26 -13.41 -2.62
CA ASN A 15 -11.33 -14.39 -2.42
C ASN A 15 -10.79 -15.56 -1.57
N ASN A 16 -11.03 -15.51 -0.25
CA ASN A 16 -10.55 -16.50 0.73
C ASN A 16 -9.05 -16.85 0.58
N THR A 17 -8.24 -15.85 0.25
CA THR A 17 -6.80 -15.98 0.03
C THR A 17 -6.08 -14.74 0.56
N ASN A 18 -4.79 -14.88 0.81
CA ASN A 18 -3.87 -13.79 1.14
C ASN A 18 -2.85 -13.53 0.01
N LEU A 19 -3.09 -14.09 -1.17
CA LEU A 19 -2.20 -13.99 -2.32
C LEU A 19 -2.76 -13.03 -3.36
N LEU A 20 -1.94 -12.10 -3.81
CA LEU A 20 -2.20 -11.21 -4.94
C LEU A 20 -1.27 -11.59 -6.11
N PRO A 21 -1.77 -12.22 -7.18
CA PRO A 21 -0.96 -12.50 -8.36
C PRO A 21 -0.58 -11.21 -9.10
N ILE A 22 0.70 -10.85 -9.08
CA ILE A 22 1.21 -9.68 -9.82
C ILE A 22 1.25 -9.98 -11.31
N LYS A 23 0.63 -9.10 -12.11
CA LYS A 23 0.57 -9.13 -13.57
C LYS A 23 0.65 -7.69 -14.09
N HIS A 24 1.12 -7.48 -15.32
CA HIS A 24 1.29 -6.12 -15.86
C HIS A 24 -0.04 -5.34 -16.00
N ASP A 25 -1.15 -6.04 -16.22
CA ASP A 25 -2.48 -5.45 -16.37
C ASP A 25 -3.16 -5.11 -15.03
N LEU A 26 -2.62 -5.61 -13.91
CA LEU A 26 -3.19 -5.42 -12.57
C LEU A 26 -3.28 -3.94 -12.16
N PHE A 27 -2.38 -3.10 -12.69
CA PHE A 27 -2.25 -1.69 -12.32
C PHE A 27 -2.67 -0.73 -13.45
N ASN A 28 -3.41 -1.23 -14.45
CA ASN A 28 -3.93 -0.38 -15.53
C ASN A 28 -4.88 0.71 -15.01
N ASP A 29 -5.61 0.41 -13.93
CA ASP A 29 -6.56 1.33 -13.30
C ASP A 29 -5.97 2.11 -12.11
N ASP A 30 -4.64 2.23 -12.06
CA ASP A 30 -3.83 2.88 -11.02
C ASP A 30 -3.49 1.95 -9.82
N ALA A 31 -2.96 2.52 -8.73
CA ALA A 31 -2.54 1.78 -7.54
C ALA A 31 -3.69 1.03 -6.86
N LEU A 32 -3.39 -0.17 -6.35
CA LEU A 32 -4.26 -0.86 -5.41
C LEU A 32 -4.03 -0.31 -4.01
N VAL A 33 -5.05 0.34 -3.45
CA VAL A 33 -4.99 0.95 -2.13
C VAL A 33 -5.80 0.12 -1.15
N PHE A 34 -5.12 -0.37 -0.12
CA PHE A 34 -5.75 -1.16 0.94
C PHE A 34 -5.85 -0.34 2.22
N LYS A 35 -7.07 -0.18 2.74
CA LYS A 35 -7.37 0.64 3.92
C LYS A 35 -7.55 -0.13 5.23
N ASP A 36 -7.92 -1.41 5.12
CA ASP A 36 -8.34 -2.23 6.27
C ASP A 36 -7.64 -3.60 6.27
N LEU A 37 -6.37 -3.65 5.83
CA LEU A 37 -5.60 -4.89 5.89
C LEU A 37 -5.32 -5.27 7.34
N LYS A 38 -5.75 -6.47 7.72
CA LYS A 38 -5.42 -7.06 9.03
C LYS A 38 -3.94 -7.46 9.14
N SER A 39 -3.26 -7.63 8.00
CA SER A 39 -1.85 -8.01 7.96
C SER A 39 -0.96 -6.78 8.11
N GLY A 40 -0.02 -6.85 9.06
CA GLY A 40 1.04 -5.84 9.23
C GLY A 40 2.30 -6.12 8.40
N HIS A 41 2.24 -7.02 7.42
CA HIS A 41 3.35 -7.30 6.51
C HIS A 41 2.87 -7.81 5.15
N VAL A 42 3.76 -7.72 4.16
CA VAL A 42 3.59 -8.29 2.82
C VAL A 42 4.90 -8.93 2.36
N SER A 43 4.82 -10.10 1.74
CA SER A 43 5.98 -10.76 1.11
C SER A 43 5.84 -10.74 -0.40
N LEU A 44 6.92 -10.36 -1.10
CA LEU A 44 7.05 -10.57 -2.53
C LEU A 44 7.65 -11.96 -2.76
N LYS A 45 6.95 -12.80 -3.51
CA LYS A 45 7.35 -14.19 -3.78
C LYS A 45 7.34 -14.49 -5.28
N SER A 46 8.37 -15.19 -5.74
CA SER A 46 8.37 -15.85 -7.04
C SER A 46 7.79 -17.24 -6.89
N LYS A 47 6.94 -17.65 -7.86
CA LYS A 47 6.47 -19.04 -7.94
C LYS A 47 7.61 -20.04 -8.20
N LEU A 48 8.72 -19.57 -8.76
CA LEU A 48 9.88 -20.39 -9.11
C LEU A 48 10.96 -20.36 -8.02
N ASN A 49 11.21 -19.17 -7.46
CA ASN A 49 12.35 -18.94 -6.56
C ASN A 49 11.95 -18.80 -5.08
N GLY A 50 10.66 -18.87 -4.76
CA GLY A 50 10.17 -18.72 -3.39
C GLY A 50 10.14 -17.27 -2.92
N GLU A 51 10.37 -17.05 -1.64
CA GLU A 51 10.29 -15.73 -1.02
C GLU A 51 11.51 -14.86 -1.38
N ILE A 52 11.25 -13.64 -1.86
CA ILE A 52 12.28 -12.70 -2.30
C ILE A 52 12.57 -11.70 -1.17
N LEU A 53 11.52 -11.04 -0.70
CA LEU A 53 11.60 -10.09 0.41
C LEU A 53 10.28 -10.04 1.19
N ASN A 54 10.37 -9.54 2.42
CA ASN A 54 9.24 -9.23 3.28
C ASN A 54 9.34 -7.76 3.72
N VAL A 55 8.22 -7.04 3.61
CA VAL A 55 8.07 -5.69 4.16
C VAL A 55 7.10 -5.78 5.34
N SER A 56 7.59 -5.46 6.55
CA SER A 56 6.78 -5.38 7.77
C SER A 56 6.53 -3.91 8.10
N TYR A 57 5.26 -3.54 8.32
CA TYR A 57 4.79 -2.16 8.45
C TYR A 57 3.68 -2.00 9.51
N PRO A 58 3.85 -2.50 10.76
CA PRO A 58 2.77 -2.51 11.76
C PRO A 58 2.27 -1.12 12.18
N ASN A 59 3.01 -0.05 11.87
CA ASN A 59 2.61 1.33 12.20
C ASN A 59 1.81 2.01 11.09
N PHE A 60 1.62 1.38 9.92
CA PHE A 60 1.05 2.00 8.73
C PHE A 60 -0.37 1.46 8.48
N PRO A 61 -1.42 2.29 8.59
CA PRO A 61 -2.81 1.84 8.42
C PRO A 61 -3.17 1.55 6.96
N TYR A 62 -2.41 2.10 6.01
CA TYR A 62 -2.66 1.97 4.59
C TYR A 62 -1.50 1.28 3.88
N LEU A 63 -1.81 0.55 2.81
CA LEU A 63 -0.82 -0.02 1.91
C LEU A 63 -1.19 0.30 0.46
N GLY A 64 -0.30 0.95 -0.27
CA GLY A 64 -0.33 1.05 -1.71
C GLY A 64 0.49 -0.07 -2.35
N ILE A 65 -0.07 -0.76 -3.35
CA ILE A 65 0.66 -1.66 -4.24
C ILE A 65 0.47 -1.16 -5.67
N TRP A 66 1.57 -0.90 -6.37
CA TRP A 66 1.53 -0.27 -7.69
C TRP A 66 2.69 -0.69 -8.57
N ALA A 67 2.50 -0.65 -9.88
CA ALA A 67 3.58 -0.62 -10.85
C ALA A 67 3.16 0.21 -12.06
N LYS A 68 4.13 0.73 -12.81
CA LYS A 68 3.83 1.24 -14.15
C LYS A 68 3.31 0.06 -15.01
N PRO A 69 2.22 0.23 -15.78
CA PRO A 69 1.84 -0.77 -16.78
C PRO A 69 3.04 -1.13 -17.66
N SER A 70 3.25 -2.43 -17.90
CA SER A 70 4.43 -3.02 -18.55
C SER A 70 5.78 -2.81 -17.85
N GLY A 71 5.82 -2.33 -16.60
CA GLY A 71 7.04 -2.24 -15.81
C GLY A 71 7.42 -3.59 -15.18
N ASP A 72 8.73 -3.89 -15.15
CA ASP A 72 9.29 -5.10 -14.53
C ASP A 72 9.68 -4.86 -13.06
N TYR A 73 8.83 -4.17 -12.33
CA TYR A 73 8.98 -3.93 -10.90
C TYR A 73 7.61 -3.81 -10.24
N VAL A 74 7.58 -3.83 -8.91
CA VAL A 74 6.40 -3.53 -8.12
C VAL A 74 6.79 -2.68 -6.92
N CYS A 75 6.04 -1.61 -6.68
CA CYS A 75 6.13 -0.78 -5.50
C CYS A 75 5.29 -1.39 -4.38
N ILE A 76 5.86 -1.42 -3.18
CA ILE A 76 5.19 -1.77 -1.93
C ILE A 76 5.31 -0.57 -1.03
N GLU A 77 4.18 0.08 -0.76
CA GLU A 77 4.17 1.43 -0.20
C GLU A 77 3.32 1.49 1.08
N PRO A 78 3.91 1.24 2.26
CA PRO A 78 3.23 1.51 3.52
C PRO A 78 3.00 3.02 3.67
N TRP A 79 1.75 3.45 3.90
CA TRP A 79 1.43 4.87 3.99
C TRP A 79 0.89 5.30 5.37
N LEU A 80 1.33 6.48 5.80
CA LEU A 80 0.86 7.24 6.97
C LEU A 80 0.13 8.51 6.51
N GLY A 81 -0.94 8.28 5.77
CA GLY A 81 -1.65 9.30 5.01
C GLY A 81 -2.20 8.68 3.74
N ILE A 82 -3.14 9.36 3.10
CA ILE A 82 -3.77 8.87 1.87
C ILE A 82 -4.13 10.05 0.97
N ALA A 83 -4.21 9.80 -0.34
CA ALA A 83 -4.70 10.79 -1.29
C ALA A 83 -6.12 11.24 -0.93
N ASP A 84 -6.52 12.43 -1.39
CA ASP A 84 -7.87 12.93 -1.13
C ASP A 84 -8.93 12.00 -1.69
N ASN A 85 -10.05 11.88 -0.97
CA ASN A 85 -11.23 11.26 -1.52
C ASN A 85 -11.82 12.16 -2.61
N GLU A 86 -12.47 11.57 -3.62
CA GLU A 86 -13.19 12.30 -4.67
C GLU A 86 -14.24 13.30 -4.11
N ASN A 87 -14.75 13.05 -2.90
CA ASN A 87 -15.71 13.90 -2.19
C ASN A 87 -15.09 14.80 -1.11
N THR A 88 -13.77 15.03 -1.16
CA THR A 88 -13.07 15.87 -0.17
C THR A 88 -13.64 17.30 -0.13
N ASN A 89 -13.71 17.89 1.06
CA ASN A 89 -13.99 19.32 1.25
C ASN A 89 -12.73 20.19 1.09
N GLN A 90 -11.57 19.57 0.84
CA GLN A 90 -10.24 20.18 0.76
C GLN A 90 -9.80 20.91 2.05
N ASP A 91 -10.48 20.70 3.16
CA ASP A 91 -10.03 21.18 4.47
C ASP A 91 -9.03 20.18 5.06
N PHE A 92 -7.76 20.58 5.02
CA PHE A 92 -6.63 19.84 5.57
C PHE A 92 -6.87 19.34 7.00
N MET A 93 -7.55 20.12 7.84
CA MET A 93 -7.80 19.75 9.24
C MET A 93 -8.75 18.57 9.39
N THR A 94 -9.55 18.29 8.36
CA THR A 94 -10.51 17.18 8.31
C THR A 94 -10.13 16.09 7.32
N LYS A 95 -8.97 16.22 6.66
CA LYS A 95 -8.49 15.29 5.64
C LYS A 95 -8.29 13.88 6.20
N GLU A 96 -8.79 12.88 5.47
CA GLU A 96 -8.57 11.47 5.82
C GLU A 96 -7.07 11.14 5.96
N GLY A 97 -6.73 10.38 6.99
CA GLY A 97 -5.36 9.88 7.21
C GLY A 97 -4.39 10.94 7.70
N ILE A 98 -4.82 12.18 7.99
CA ILE A 98 -3.93 13.19 8.53
C ILE A 98 -3.51 12.87 9.97
N LEU A 99 -2.21 12.89 10.23
CA LEU A 99 -1.67 12.75 11.58
C LEU A 99 -1.57 14.13 12.22
N LYS A 100 -2.44 14.39 13.20
CA LYS A 100 -2.41 15.62 13.98
C LYS A 100 -1.39 15.49 15.12
N LEU A 101 -0.45 16.44 15.19
CA LEU A 101 0.49 16.58 16.29
C LEU A 101 0.32 17.94 16.94
N ASP A 102 0.22 17.95 18.26
CA ASP A 102 0.21 19.19 19.03
C ASP A 102 1.64 19.76 19.15
N SER A 103 1.74 21.02 19.59
CA SER A 103 3.04 21.68 19.77
C SER A 103 3.98 20.82 20.64
N LYS A 104 5.21 20.61 20.14
CA LYS A 104 6.27 19.81 20.77
C LYS A 104 6.01 18.29 20.85
N GLN A 105 4.98 17.78 20.18
CA GLN A 105 4.79 16.33 20.04
C GLN A 105 5.63 15.77 18.90
N SER A 106 5.99 14.50 19.03
CA SER A 106 6.69 13.72 18.00
C SER A 106 5.93 12.42 17.76
N PHE A 107 5.91 11.98 16.51
CA PHE A 107 5.40 10.67 16.12
C PHE A 107 6.52 9.89 15.43
N THR A 108 6.64 8.61 15.78
CA THR A 108 7.62 7.70 15.21
C THR A 108 6.90 6.50 14.64
N ALA A 109 7.27 6.13 13.43
CA ALA A 109 6.86 4.91 12.79
C ALA A 109 8.06 4.25 12.11
N SER A 110 8.01 2.94 11.97
CA SER A 110 9.05 2.18 11.27
C SER A 110 8.43 1.09 10.41
N TYR A 111 9.08 0.84 9.28
CA TYR A 111 8.89 -0.36 8.49
C TYR A 111 10.24 -1.04 8.33
N HIS A 112 10.21 -2.34 8.06
CA HIS A 112 11.42 -3.16 7.91
C HIS A 112 11.34 -3.93 6.62
N ILE A 113 12.44 -3.95 5.86
CA ILE A 113 12.58 -4.77 4.66
C ILE A 113 13.60 -5.86 4.97
N THR A 114 13.15 -7.12 4.88
CA THR A 114 14.02 -8.28 5.01
C THR A 114 14.18 -8.93 3.64
N ILE A 115 15.42 -9.08 3.17
CA ILE A 115 15.74 -9.79 1.93
C ILE A 115 16.01 -11.26 2.29
N ALA A 116 15.41 -12.19 1.54
CA ALA A 116 15.64 -13.60 1.77
C ALA A 116 17.09 -13.98 1.44
N LYS A 117 17.71 -14.78 2.31
CA LYS A 117 19.14 -15.17 2.20
C LYS A 117 19.50 -15.85 0.88
N ALA A 118 18.53 -16.49 0.20
CA ALA A 118 18.76 -17.14 -1.09
C ALA A 118 19.05 -16.14 -2.24
N HIS A 119 18.84 -14.84 -1.99
CA HIS A 119 19.01 -13.75 -2.97
C HIS A 119 20.09 -12.74 -2.56
N LEU A 120 20.92 -13.07 -1.57
CA LEU A 120 22.10 -12.31 -1.14
C LEU A 120 23.37 -13.02 -1.63
#